data_AF-A0AAT9TAE7-F1
#
_entry.id   AF-A0AAT9TAE7-F1
#
_cell.length_a   1.000
_cell.length_b   1.000
_cell.length_c   1.000
_cell.angle_alpha   90.00
_cell.angle_beta   90.00
_cell.angle_gamma   90.00
#
_symmetry.space_group_name_H-M   'P 1'
#
loop_
_entity.id
_entity.type
_entity.pdbx_description
1 polymer ?
#
loop_
_entity_poly.entity_id
_entity_poly.type
_entity_poly.pdbx_seq_one_letter_code
_entity_poly.pdbx_strand_id
1 'polypeptide(L)'
;MEFDERRPVVLLSGDDASGFRVMQVVARAGVDITGLGVEVAVGAGEALPFEGVLRFALPRPGFTPCTWVTTVSWDDLIERAGVLSSAKLSEIETALRLGGLA
;
A
#
# COMPACT_ATOMS: atom_id res chain seq x y z
N MET A 1 -8.85 18.64 0.22
CA MET A 1 -8.82 17.79 1.43
C MET A 1 -7.36 17.63 1.77
N GLU A 2 -6.82 18.52 2.60
CA GLU A 2 -5.47 18.34 3.12
C GLU A 2 -5.54 17.19 4.13
N PHE A 3 -4.76 16.15 3.88
CA PHE A 3 -4.53 15.12 4.89
C PHE A 3 -3.59 15.75 5.92
N ASP A 4 -4.15 16.38 6.95
CA ASP A 4 -3.43 17.09 8.02
C ASP A 4 -2.59 16.14 8.91
N GLU A 5 -2.54 14.84 8.56
CA GLU A 5 -1.74 13.82 9.23
C GLU A 5 -0.82 13.11 8.23
N ARG A 6 0.48 13.11 8.54
CA ARG A 6 1.49 12.34 7.79
C ARG A 6 1.13 10.86 7.81
N ARG A 7 1.07 10.25 6.62
CA ARG A 7 0.73 8.83 6.46
C ARG A 7 1.87 8.12 5.72
N PRO A 8 2.39 7.02 6.26
CA PRO A 8 3.35 6.21 5.52
C PRO A 8 2.65 5.53 4.35
N VAL A 9 3.35 5.56 3.21
CA VAL A 9 2.91 4.96 1.96
C VAL A 9 4.04 4.13 1.37
N VAL A 10 3.69 3.13 0.58
CA VAL A 10 4.62 2.41 -0.28
C VAL A 10 4.46 2.92 -1.71
N LEU A 11 5.57 3.35 -2.32
CA LEU A 11 5.60 3.70 -3.74
C LEU A 11 5.53 2.42 -4.58
N LEU A 12 4.52 2.32 -5.45
CA LEU A 12 4.30 1.16 -6.32
C LEU A 12 4.95 1.38 -7.70
N SER A 13 4.72 2.54 -8.30
CA SER A 13 5.18 2.88 -9.65
C SER A 13 5.08 4.38 -9.86
N GLY A 14 5.77 4.91 -10.88
CA GLY A 14 5.64 6.30 -11.29
C GLY A 14 6.98 7.03 -11.36
N ASP A 15 6.90 8.26 -11.82
CA ASP A 15 8.01 9.19 -11.97
C ASP A 15 7.55 10.62 -11.68
N ASP A 16 8.49 11.56 -11.61
CA ASP A 16 8.20 12.96 -11.29
C ASP A 16 7.25 13.63 -12.28
N ALA A 17 7.18 13.17 -13.53
CA ALA A 17 6.36 13.79 -14.57
C ALA A 17 4.90 13.30 -14.52
N SER A 18 4.68 12.04 -14.15
CA SER A 18 3.37 11.38 -14.14
C SER A 18 2.76 11.21 -12.74
N GLY A 19 3.55 11.48 -11.70
CA GLY A 19 3.18 11.25 -10.31
C GLY A 19 3.46 9.81 -9.87
N PHE A 20 3.50 9.61 -8.57
CA PHE A 20 3.77 8.34 -7.93
C PHE A 20 2.47 7.67 -7.53
N ARG A 21 2.23 6.48 -8.05
CA ARG A 21 1.20 5.58 -7.54
C ARG A 21 1.69 5.03 -6.21
N VAL A 22 0.96 5.35 -5.15
CA VAL A 22 1.30 4.95 -3.79
C VAL A 22 0.17 4.15 -3.18
N MET A 23 0.51 3.34 -2.19
CA MET A 23 -0.46 2.62 -1.37
C MET A 23 -0.25 2.96 0.09
N GLN A 24 -1.33 3.35 0.77
CA GLN A 24 -1.25 3.73 2.17
C GLN A 24 -1.06 2.51 3.07
N VAL A 25 -0.16 2.61 4.05
CA VAL A 25 -0.07 1.67 5.16
C VAL A 25 -1.23 1.93 6.13
N VAL A 26 -2.00 0.90 6.45
CA VAL A 26 -3.19 0.98 7.31
C VAL A 26 -3.08 0.01 8.48
N ALA A 27 -3.90 0.21 9.52
CA ALA A 27 -4.04 -0.77 10.59
C ALA A 27 -4.61 -2.10 10.04
N ARG A 28 -4.17 -3.22 10.60
CA ARG A 28 -4.68 -4.58 10.29
C ARG A 28 -6.19 -4.67 10.51
N ALA A 29 -6.90 -5.49 9.74
CA ALA A 29 -8.37 -5.55 9.80
C ALA A 29 -8.90 -6.02 11.16
N GLY A 30 -8.11 -6.78 11.92
CA GLY A 30 -8.48 -7.31 13.24
C GLY A 30 -9.52 -8.43 13.20
N VAL A 31 -10.03 -8.78 12.01
CA VAL A 31 -10.99 -9.86 11.75
C VAL A 31 -10.49 -10.71 10.58
N ASP A 32 -11.07 -11.90 10.40
CA ASP A 32 -10.78 -12.74 9.24
C ASP A 32 -11.35 -12.10 7.97
N ILE A 33 -10.47 -11.85 7.00
CA ILE A 33 -10.80 -11.29 5.70
C ILE A 33 -10.57 -12.30 4.57
N THR A 34 -10.48 -13.60 4.89
CA THR A 34 -10.23 -14.65 3.91
C THR A 34 -11.24 -14.58 2.77
N GLY A 35 -10.71 -14.55 1.54
CA GLY A 35 -11.48 -14.38 0.31
C GLY A 35 -11.91 -12.93 0.01
N LEU A 36 -11.94 -12.02 0.98
CA LEU A 36 -12.23 -10.59 0.75
C LEU A 36 -10.98 -9.82 0.34
N GLY A 37 -9.83 -10.17 0.90
CA GLY A 37 -8.59 -9.46 0.66
C GLY A 37 -7.37 -10.19 1.17
N VAL A 38 -6.20 -9.62 0.87
CA VAL A 38 -4.89 -10.02 1.37
C VAL A 38 -4.28 -8.84 2.10
N GLU A 39 -3.64 -9.10 3.23
CA GLU A 39 -2.85 -8.12 3.97
C GLU A 39 -1.38 -8.51 3.92
N VAL A 40 -0.53 -7.61 3.45
CA VAL A 40 0.93 -7.74 3.50
C VAL A 40 1.44 -6.90 4.65
N ALA A 41 2.08 -7.54 5.63
CA ALA A 41 2.61 -6.85 6.81
C ALA A 41 3.82 -5.98 6.43
N VAL A 42 3.86 -4.77 7.00
CA VAL A 42 4.98 -3.83 6.92
C VAL A 42 5.16 -3.17 8.28
N GLY A 43 6.40 -2.96 8.69
CA GLY A 43 6.67 -2.44 10.04
C GLY A 43 8.11 -2.04 10.26
N ALA A 44 8.62 -2.33 11.46
CA ALA A 44 9.99 -1.96 11.84
C ALA A 44 11.05 -2.53 10.88
N GLY A 45 10.81 -3.71 10.29
CA GLY A 45 11.69 -4.33 9.29
C GLY A 45 11.81 -3.53 7.99
N GLU A 46 10.82 -2.69 7.68
CA GLU A 46 10.77 -1.79 6.53
C GLU A 46 11.05 -0.33 6.93
N ALA A 47 11.61 -0.13 8.14
CA ALA A 47 11.93 1.16 8.74
C ALA A 47 10.70 2.06 9.04
N LEU A 48 9.51 1.46 9.21
CA LEU A 48 8.34 2.19 9.69
C LEU A 48 8.36 2.34 11.22
N PRO A 49 7.83 3.45 11.77
CA PRO A 49 7.77 3.67 13.22
C PRO A 49 6.65 2.87 13.91
N PHE A 50 5.83 2.14 13.14
CA PHE A 50 4.74 1.32 13.65
C PHE A 50 4.45 0.14 12.73
N GLU A 51 3.74 -0.86 13.27
CA GLU A 51 3.27 -2.03 12.53
C GLU A 51 1.97 -1.71 11.80
N GLY A 52 1.90 -2.13 10.54
CA GLY A 52 0.73 -1.95 9.69
C GLY A 52 0.68 -2.97 8.56
N VAL A 53 -0.25 -2.74 7.65
CA VAL A 53 -0.45 -3.61 6.48
C VAL A 53 -0.71 -2.78 5.22
N LEU A 54 -0.28 -3.32 4.09
CA LEU A 54 -0.88 -3.01 2.80
C LEU A 54 -2.06 -3.97 2.59
N ARG A 55 -3.27 -3.43 2.41
CA ARG A 55 -4.48 -4.23 2.22
C ARG A 55 -4.97 -4.21 0.77
N PHE A 56 -4.99 -5.39 0.14
CA PHE A 56 -5.41 -5.61 -1.24
C PHE A 56 -6.77 -6.28 -1.24
N ALA A 57 -7.80 -5.61 -1.73
CA ALA A 57 -9.11 -6.23 -1.90
C ALA A 57 -9.10 -7.14 -3.13
N LEU A 58 -9.69 -8.33 -3.00
CA LEU A 58 -9.82 -9.28 -4.11
C LEU A 58 -10.97 -8.85 -5.04
N PRO A 59 -10.81 -8.92 -6.38
CA PRO A 59 -11.87 -8.60 -7.31
C PRO A 59 -13.10 -9.49 -7.09
N ARG A 60 -14.27 -8.88 -6.93
CA ARG A 60 -15.54 -9.58 -6.76
C ARG A 60 -16.65 -8.85 -7.52
N PRO A 61 -17.52 -9.57 -8.27
CA PRO A 61 -18.66 -8.96 -8.92
C PRO A 61 -19.55 -8.20 -7.92
N GLY A 62 -19.91 -6.96 -8.24
CA GLY A 62 -20.78 -6.13 -7.41
C GLY A 62 -20.14 -5.51 -6.16
N PHE A 63 -18.82 -5.65 -5.97
CA PHE A 63 -18.10 -5.02 -4.87
C PHE A 63 -17.00 -4.11 -5.40
N THR A 64 -16.97 -2.85 -4.95
CA THR A 64 -15.85 -1.94 -5.24
C THR A 64 -14.69 -2.27 -4.31
N PRO A 65 -13.51 -2.68 -4.82
CA PRO A 65 -12.36 -2.97 -3.98
C PRO A 65 -11.92 -1.70 -3.23
N CYS A 66 -11.92 -1.73 -1.89
CA CYS A 66 -11.43 -0.61 -1.06
C CYS A 66 -9.91 -0.66 -0.88
N THR A 67 -9.17 -0.82 -1.97
CA THR A 67 -7.71 -0.77 -1.92
C THR A 67 -7.28 0.70 -1.85
N TRP A 68 -6.56 1.07 -0.80
CA TRP A 68 -6.10 2.45 -0.54
C TRP A 68 -4.91 2.84 -1.43
N VAL A 69 -5.15 2.86 -2.74
CA VAL A 69 -4.19 3.31 -3.76
C VAL A 69 -4.59 4.68 -4.26
N THR A 70 -3.61 5.58 -4.38
CA THR A 70 -3.79 6.91 -4.94
C THR A 70 -2.53 7.33 -5.71
N THR A 71 -2.61 8.44 -6.44
CA THR A 71 -1.46 9.07 -7.07
C THR A 71 -1.12 10.34 -6.32
N VAL A 72 0.16 10.54 -6.03
CA VAL A 72 0.69 11.75 -5.38
C VAL A 72 1.79 12.36 -6.23
N SER A 73 2.05 13.65 -6.04
CA SER A 73 3.18 14.34 -6.66
C SER A 73 4.45 14.18 -5.82
N TRP A 74 5.60 14.60 -6.37
CA TRP A 74 6.84 14.67 -5.60
C TRP A 74 6.71 15.62 -4.39
N ASP A 75 5.97 16.72 -4.52
CA ASP A 75 5.79 17.71 -3.46
C ASP A 75 4.96 17.18 -2.26
N ASP A 76 4.18 16.12 -2.47
CA ASP A 76 3.43 15.44 -1.41
C ASP A 76 4.31 14.44 -0.62
N LEU A 77 5.50 14.10 -1.13
CA LEU A 77 6.43 13.17 -0.51
C LEU A 77 7.42 13.93 0.38
N ILE A 78 7.45 13.59 1.66
CA ILE A 78 8.23 14.34 2.65
C ILE A 78 9.61 13.71 2.85
N GLU A 79 9.65 12.41 3.14
CA GLU A 79 10.89 11.68 3.40
C GLU A 79 10.76 10.21 3.03
N ARG A 80 11.90 9.58 2.79
CA ARG A 80 11.97 8.13 2.57
C ARG A 80 12.31 7.43 3.88
N ALA A 81 11.34 6.72 4.45
CA ALA A 81 11.55 5.91 5.65
C ALA A 81 12.54 4.74 5.41
N GLY A 82 12.44 4.06 4.27
CA GLY A 82 13.27 2.89 3.97
C GLY A 82 13.21 2.39 2.53
N VAL A 83 13.79 1.22 2.30
CA VAL A 83 13.74 0.49 1.04
C VAL A 83 13.21 -0.90 1.33
N LEU A 84 12.19 -1.32 0.60
CA LEU A 84 11.69 -2.68 0.71
C LEU A 84 12.73 -3.66 0.16
N SER A 85 12.93 -4.78 0.87
CA SER A 85 13.75 -5.87 0.38
C SER A 85 13.12 -6.51 -0.86
N SER A 86 13.93 -7.18 -1.70
CA SER A 86 13.42 -7.89 -2.87
C SER A 86 12.37 -8.96 -2.52
N ALA A 87 12.52 -9.61 -1.36
CA ALA A 87 11.54 -10.57 -0.86
C ALA A 87 10.20 -9.89 -0.54
N LYS A 88 10.23 -8.74 0.15
CA LYS A 88 9.02 -7.98 0.49
C LYS A 88 8.35 -7.41 -0.77
N LEU A 89 9.13 -6.94 -1.74
CA LEU A 89 8.61 -6.50 -3.03
C LEU A 89 7.88 -7.64 -3.77
N SER A 90 8.45 -8.84 -3.80
CA SER A 90 7.80 -10.01 -4.43
C SER A 90 6.48 -10.41 -3.75
N GLU A 91 6.39 -10.27 -2.42
CA GLU A 91 5.15 -10.46 -1.66
C GLU A 91 4.08 -9.46 -2.09
N ILE A 92 4.44 -8.18 -2.20
CA ILE A 92 3.55 -7.10 -2.62
C ILE A 92 3.11 -7.27 -4.08
N GLU A 93 4.02 -7.61 -4.99
CA GLU A 93 3.70 -7.89 -6.39
C GLU A 93 2.71 -9.04 -6.54
N THR A 94 2.87 -10.10 -5.73
CA THR A 94 1.93 -11.21 -5.70
C THR A 94 0.54 -10.74 -5.24
N ALA A 95 0.48 -9.93 -4.18
CA ALA A 95 -0.78 -9.38 -3.69
C ALA A 95 -1.44 -8.40 -4.67
N LEU A 96 -0.67 -7.57 -5.39
CA LEU A 96 -1.16 -6.71 -6.46
C LEU A 96 -1.80 -7.52 -7.59
N ARG A 97 -1.18 -8.62 -8.01
CA ARG A 97 -1.74 -9.53 -9.03
C ARG A 97 -3.06 -10.14 -8.56
N LEU A 98 -3.12 -10.61 -7.31
CA LEU A 98 -4.36 -11.14 -6.72
C LEU A 98 -5.47 -10.08 -6.65
N GLY A 99 -5.10 -8.82 -6.40
CA GLY A 99 -6.02 -7.68 -6.38
C GLY A 99 -6.43 -7.16 -7.76
N GLY A 100 -5.85 -7.67 -8.85
CA GLY A 100 -6.07 -7.14 -10.22
C GLY A 100 -5.49 -5.74 -10.43
N LEU A 101 -4.40 -5.40 -9.73
CA LEU A 101 -3.76 -4.07 -9.71
C LEU A 101 -2.34 -4.05 -10.30
N ALA A 102 -1.87 -5.20 -10.79
CA ALA A 102 -0.57 -5.39 -11.45
C ALA A 102 -0.69 -5.28 -12.97
#